data_AF-A0A960UHM3-F1
#
_entry.id   AF-A0A960UHM3-F1
#
_cell.length_a   1.000
_cell.length_b   1.000
_cell.length_c   1.000
_cell.angle_alpha   90.00
_cell.angle_beta   90.00
_cell.angle_gamma   90.00
#
_symmetry.space_group_name_H-M   'P 1'
#
loop_
_entity.id
_entity.type
_entity.pdbx_description
1 polymer ?
#
loop_
_entity_poly.entity_id
_entity_poly.type
_entity_poly.pdbx_seq_one_letter_code
_entity_poly.pdbx_strand_id
1 'polypeptide(L)'
;MFANALHPGKRVRRAVGALVVPLALAGLSAPSFAAILVPVDYSSVGDALLHAYAGDSVLVACGTYLESGLVLRPGVTLLSEAGDPSCVTIEGGYEGSIITCANGTEVARLGGLTLAHGGWLEQLSQRGGGINARNCSIEIRNCQFEEDFGGDKGGAIYAEGATLEIMASEFHANQGTGALDGGGEGGAIACYLSTLGIEGCLFFDNCADHNLGGSGGAIFANRSAVDIVDSEFVGNWTYGVAGAIYALNSASVHADGTLFMENRGGYFASCIGGGGSLDMVGCLVVTAASNISSISEIHMGPSETLLVSQSTFVALGTPYDSAILSGGVDPQIINSLFIVTEGMKAYGWASAVPSFECCNIYSSAGDAWVDSYADQLGVNGNIEADPQFCGIPGSGNYYLQSDSPCAPANNSCGELIGALPVNCDTVTTQETSMSAIKSLY
;
A
#
# COMPACT_ATOMS: atom_id res chain seq x y z
N MET A 1 -5.59 -7.40 -17.82
CA MET A 1 -5.72 -8.86 -17.98
C MET A 1 -4.52 -9.54 -17.32
N PHE A 2 -4.36 -9.39 -16.00
CA PHE A 2 -3.34 -10.11 -15.23
C PHE A 2 -3.79 -10.12 -13.76
N ALA A 3 -4.25 -11.26 -13.29
CA ALA A 3 -4.36 -11.62 -11.89
C ALA A 3 -4.23 -13.14 -11.89
N ASN A 4 -3.04 -13.66 -11.60
CA ASN A 4 -2.89 -15.00 -11.06
C ASN A 4 -1.45 -15.34 -10.68
N ALA A 5 -1.36 -15.95 -9.50
CA ALA A 5 -0.32 -16.84 -9.00
C ALA A 5 0.83 -16.22 -8.20
N LEU A 6 0.60 -16.01 -6.89
CA LEU A 6 1.64 -16.05 -5.85
C LEU A 6 1.06 -16.71 -4.59
N HIS A 7 1.45 -17.96 -4.28
CA HIS A 7 1.26 -18.59 -2.95
C HIS A 7 2.19 -19.80 -2.78
N PRO A 8 3.00 -19.85 -1.69
CA PRO A 8 3.55 -21.10 -1.21
C PRO A 8 3.29 -21.36 0.30
N GLY A 9 2.87 -22.60 0.60
CA GLY A 9 3.48 -23.39 1.68
C GLY A 9 2.79 -23.50 3.06
N LYS A 10 1.96 -24.55 3.21
CA LYS A 10 1.42 -25.03 4.51
C LYS A 10 2.52 -25.54 5.47
N ARG A 11 2.44 -25.17 6.76
CA ARG A 11 3.23 -25.79 7.85
C ARG A 11 2.40 -26.76 8.70
N VAL A 12 2.99 -27.92 8.99
CA VAL A 12 2.43 -29.08 9.71
C VAL A 12 2.50 -28.85 11.23
N ARG A 13 1.38 -29.03 11.95
CA ARG A 13 1.30 -28.99 13.42
C ARG A 13 1.62 -30.38 14.03
N ARG A 14 2.49 -30.42 15.04
CA ARG A 14 2.75 -31.60 15.88
C ARG A 14 1.72 -31.68 17.02
N ALA A 15 1.09 -32.85 17.17
CA ALA A 15 0.20 -33.16 18.28
C ALA A 15 1.00 -33.67 19.50
N VAL A 16 0.70 -33.15 20.69
CA VAL A 16 1.15 -33.70 21.97
C VAL A 16 -0.11 -34.09 22.74
N GLY A 17 -0.22 -35.39 23.06
CA GLY A 17 -1.36 -35.95 23.80
C GLY A 17 -1.30 -35.60 25.28
N ALA A 18 -2.42 -35.08 25.81
CA ALA A 18 -2.61 -34.87 27.24
C ALA A 18 -3.70 -35.82 27.79
N LEU A 19 -3.39 -36.39 28.94
CA LEU A 19 -4.15 -37.38 29.70
C LEU A 19 -5.43 -36.75 30.29
N VAL A 20 -6.59 -37.34 30.01
CA VAL A 20 -7.91 -36.88 30.51
C VAL A 20 -8.21 -37.54 31.85
N VAL A 21 -8.48 -36.73 32.88
CA VAL A 21 -9.11 -37.16 34.15
C VAL A 21 -10.49 -36.49 34.21
N PRO A 22 -11.61 -37.23 34.37
CA PRO A 22 -12.93 -36.63 34.34
C PRO A 22 -13.25 -35.99 35.69
N LEU A 23 -13.31 -34.66 35.70
CA LEU A 23 -13.91 -33.87 36.78
C LEU A 23 -15.35 -33.55 36.37
N ALA A 24 -16.32 -33.91 37.20
CA ALA A 24 -17.74 -33.67 36.95
C ALA A 24 -18.01 -32.16 36.82
N LEU A 25 -18.29 -31.70 35.60
CA LEU A 25 -18.66 -30.32 35.30
C LEU A 25 -20.16 -30.15 35.53
N ALA A 26 -20.53 -29.32 36.51
CA ALA A 26 -21.85 -28.71 36.54
C ALA A 26 -22.01 -27.86 35.27
N GLY A 27 -23.13 -28.04 34.57
CA GLY A 27 -23.38 -27.40 33.28
C GLY A 27 -23.38 -25.87 33.36
N LEU A 28 -22.27 -25.25 32.96
CA LEU A 28 -22.32 -23.95 32.31
C LEU A 28 -22.56 -24.22 30.84
N SER A 29 -23.69 -23.75 30.30
CA SER A 29 -23.86 -23.64 28.85
C SER A 29 -22.70 -22.82 28.32
N ALA A 30 -21.91 -23.39 27.40
CA ALA A 30 -20.99 -22.59 26.60
C ALA A 30 -21.80 -21.45 25.95
N PRO A 31 -21.28 -20.21 25.88
CA PRO A 31 -21.94 -19.16 25.13
C PRO A 31 -22.14 -19.68 23.69
N SER A 32 -23.40 -19.78 23.25
CA SER A 32 -23.71 -20.09 21.86
C SER A 32 -23.68 -18.78 21.10
N PHE A 33 -22.68 -18.61 20.24
CA PHE A 33 -22.64 -17.50 19.30
C PHE A 33 -23.72 -17.69 18.25
N ALA A 34 -24.50 -16.65 17.98
CA ALA A 34 -25.58 -16.68 17.01
C ALA A 34 -25.04 -16.43 15.59
N ALA A 35 -25.59 -17.16 14.63
CA ALA A 35 -25.53 -16.79 13.21
C ALA A 35 -26.85 -16.12 12.86
N ILE A 36 -26.80 -14.81 12.60
CA ILE A 36 -27.94 -13.97 12.25
C ILE A 36 -27.95 -13.79 10.74
N LEU A 37 -29.00 -14.21 10.06
CA LEU A 37 -29.08 -14.23 8.61
C LEU A 37 -29.85 -13.01 8.08
N VAL A 38 -29.29 -12.33 7.09
CA VAL A 38 -29.95 -11.22 6.37
C VAL A 38 -30.15 -11.65 4.92
N PRO A 39 -31.38 -11.65 4.37
CA PRO A 39 -32.58 -11.02 4.91
C PRO A 39 -33.52 -11.95 5.73
N VAL A 40 -33.08 -13.16 6.11
CA VAL A 40 -33.99 -14.19 6.66
C VAL A 40 -34.49 -13.88 8.07
N ASP A 41 -33.59 -13.53 9.00
CA ASP A 41 -33.94 -13.18 10.38
C ASP A 41 -34.30 -11.70 10.51
N TYR A 42 -33.63 -10.84 9.74
CA TYR A 42 -33.88 -9.40 9.67
C TYR A 42 -33.82 -8.94 8.22
N SER A 43 -34.72 -8.02 7.82
CA SER A 43 -34.76 -7.52 6.44
C SER A 43 -33.63 -6.55 6.09
N SER A 44 -32.91 -6.02 7.08
CA SER A 44 -31.82 -5.05 6.92
C SER A 44 -30.58 -5.52 7.67
N VAL A 45 -29.40 -5.08 7.21
CA VAL A 45 -28.12 -5.32 7.88
C VAL A 45 -28.06 -4.57 9.21
N GLY A 46 -28.58 -3.33 9.24
CA GLY A 46 -28.64 -2.50 10.44
C GLY A 46 -29.45 -3.13 11.57
N ASP A 47 -30.64 -3.66 11.29
CA ASP A 47 -31.46 -4.31 12.30
C ASP A 47 -30.78 -5.58 12.83
N ALA A 48 -30.12 -6.36 11.98
CA ALA A 48 -29.34 -7.52 12.40
C ALA A 48 -28.19 -7.12 13.34
N LEU A 49 -27.41 -6.08 12.99
CA LEU A 49 -26.31 -5.58 13.82
C LEU A 49 -26.78 -5.00 15.16
N LEU A 50 -27.96 -4.38 15.22
CA LEU A 50 -28.53 -3.89 16.47
C LEU A 50 -28.81 -5.02 17.48
N HIS A 51 -29.09 -6.23 16.98
CA HIS A 51 -29.37 -7.43 17.77
C HIS A 51 -28.16 -8.37 17.92
N ALA A 52 -27.04 -8.08 17.27
CA ALA A 52 -25.80 -8.83 17.42
C ALA A 52 -25.03 -8.40 18.70
N TYR A 53 -24.46 -9.39 19.38
CA TYR A 53 -23.59 -9.22 20.53
C TYR A 53 -22.20 -9.79 20.25
N ALA A 54 -21.25 -9.50 21.13
CA ALA A 54 -19.88 -9.99 21.02
C ALA A 54 -19.82 -11.51 20.76
N GLY A 55 -19.14 -11.88 19.68
CA GLY A 55 -18.98 -13.23 19.18
C GLY A 55 -20.04 -13.70 18.19
N ASP A 56 -21.17 -12.98 18.03
CA ASP A 56 -22.16 -13.27 17.00
C ASP A 56 -21.64 -12.95 15.60
N SER A 57 -22.21 -13.63 14.61
CA SER A 57 -21.96 -13.40 13.19
C SER A 57 -23.23 -12.99 12.48
N VAL A 58 -23.21 -11.85 11.79
CA VAL A 58 -24.23 -11.42 10.83
C VAL A 58 -23.78 -11.88 9.45
N LEU A 59 -24.57 -12.75 8.82
CA LEU A 59 -24.32 -13.29 7.49
C LEU A 59 -25.32 -12.69 6.50
N VAL A 60 -24.80 -12.05 5.44
CA VAL A 60 -25.59 -11.32 4.46
C VAL A 60 -25.63 -12.09 3.14
N ALA A 61 -26.83 -12.45 2.70
CA ALA A 61 -27.05 -13.08 1.39
C ALA A 61 -26.76 -12.09 0.26
N CYS A 62 -26.50 -12.60 -0.96
CA CYS A 62 -26.19 -11.72 -2.10
C CYS A 62 -27.29 -10.70 -2.38
N GLY A 63 -26.87 -9.46 -2.61
CA GLY A 63 -27.78 -8.35 -2.89
C GLY A 63 -27.11 -6.99 -2.68
N THR A 64 -27.86 -5.94 -3.03
CA THR A 64 -27.49 -4.56 -2.75
C THR A 64 -28.37 -4.03 -1.62
N TYR A 65 -27.75 -3.52 -0.58
CA TYR A 65 -28.40 -3.02 0.63
C TYR A 65 -28.12 -1.53 0.75
N LEU A 66 -29.13 -0.70 0.48
CA LEU A 66 -29.03 0.75 0.64
C LEU A 66 -29.13 1.11 2.12
N GLU A 67 -27.98 1.18 2.79
CA GLU A 67 -27.89 1.41 4.24
C GLU A 67 -26.61 2.19 4.58
N SER A 68 -26.71 3.12 5.52
CA SER A 68 -25.58 3.84 6.11
C SER A 68 -25.74 3.96 7.62
N GLY A 69 -24.69 4.36 8.34
CA GLY A 69 -24.74 4.53 9.79
C GLY A 69 -24.82 3.19 10.55
N LEU A 70 -24.39 2.10 9.94
CA LEU A 70 -24.35 0.77 10.55
C LEU A 70 -23.34 0.77 11.71
N VAL A 71 -23.73 0.25 12.87
CA VAL A 71 -22.84 0.18 14.04
C VAL A 71 -22.29 -1.23 14.19
N LEU A 72 -21.00 -1.41 13.85
CA LEU A 72 -20.29 -2.66 14.06
C LEU A 72 -19.69 -2.67 15.47
N ARG A 73 -20.24 -3.51 16.35
CA ARG A 73 -19.82 -3.59 17.75
C ARG A 73 -18.52 -4.39 17.90
N PRO A 74 -17.71 -4.09 18.94
CA PRO A 74 -16.58 -4.94 19.32
C PRO A 74 -16.99 -6.41 19.42
N GLY A 75 -16.18 -7.29 18.84
CA GLY A 75 -16.41 -8.74 18.87
C GLY A 75 -17.47 -9.27 17.89
N VAL A 76 -18.23 -8.41 17.20
CA VAL A 76 -19.21 -8.84 16.18
C VAL A 76 -18.51 -9.07 14.84
N THR A 77 -18.96 -10.09 14.12
CA THR A 77 -18.50 -10.43 12.77
C THR A 77 -19.59 -10.16 11.74
N LEU A 78 -19.32 -9.38 10.70
CA LEU A 78 -20.22 -9.09 9.57
C LEU A 78 -19.61 -9.66 8.28
N LEU A 79 -20.30 -10.60 7.63
CA LEU A 79 -19.80 -11.31 6.46
C LEU A 79 -20.84 -11.42 5.36
N SER A 80 -20.38 -11.48 4.12
CA SER A 80 -21.16 -12.09 3.03
C SER A 80 -21.26 -13.60 3.24
N GLU A 81 -22.45 -14.17 3.05
CA GLU A 81 -22.67 -15.62 3.07
C GLU A 81 -21.82 -16.35 2.03
N ALA A 82 -21.56 -15.70 0.88
CA ALA A 82 -20.73 -16.26 -0.19
C ALA A 82 -19.23 -16.13 0.11
N GLY A 83 -18.84 -15.22 1.00
CA GLY A 83 -17.45 -14.85 1.25
C GLY A 83 -16.76 -14.16 0.07
N ASP A 84 -17.54 -13.61 -0.87
CA ASP A 84 -17.08 -12.94 -2.10
C ASP A 84 -17.60 -11.49 -2.10
N PRO A 85 -16.72 -10.47 -2.20
CA PRO A 85 -17.13 -9.06 -2.20
C PRO A 85 -18.10 -8.71 -3.33
N SER A 86 -18.02 -9.37 -4.49
CA SER A 86 -18.90 -9.07 -5.63
C SER A 86 -20.37 -9.48 -5.42
N CYS A 87 -20.66 -10.27 -4.37
CA CYS A 87 -22.00 -10.78 -4.07
C CYS A 87 -22.84 -9.83 -3.22
N VAL A 88 -22.22 -9.08 -2.29
CA VAL A 88 -22.93 -8.18 -1.36
C VAL A 88 -22.36 -6.78 -1.45
N THR A 89 -23.19 -5.83 -1.85
CA THR A 89 -22.87 -4.40 -1.82
C THR A 89 -23.69 -3.74 -0.71
N ILE A 90 -23.03 -3.13 0.26
CA ILE A 90 -23.65 -2.16 1.16
C ILE A 90 -23.46 -0.79 0.50
N GLU A 91 -24.56 -0.30 -0.06
CA GLU A 91 -24.64 0.95 -0.80
C GLU A 91 -24.93 2.10 0.18
N GLY A 92 -23.97 3.00 0.35
CA GLY A 92 -24.03 4.10 1.32
C GLY A 92 -24.91 5.27 0.87
N GLY A 93 -25.21 5.38 -0.42
CA GLY A 93 -26.07 6.43 -0.99
C GLY A 93 -25.54 7.85 -0.82
N TYR A 94 -24.26 8.00 -0.47
CA TYR A 94 -23.66 9.25 0.01
C TYR A 94 -24.42 9.88 1.18
N GLU A 95 -24.91 9.05 2.11
CA GLU A 95 -25.63 9.45 3.32
C GLU A 95 -24.80 9.23 4.60
N GLY A 96 -23.52 9.60 4.56
CA GLY A 96 -22.61 9.50 5.70
C GLY A 96 -21.78 8.22 5.72
N SER A 97 -21.14 7.93 6.86
CA SER A 97 -20.27 6.76 6.95
C SER A 97 -21.11 5.48 6.89
N ILE A 98 -20.75 4.52 6.04
CA ILE A 98 -21.51 3.27 5.92
C ILE A 98 -21.46 2.50 7.24
N ILE A 99 -20.25 2.33 7.80
CA ILE A 99 -20.01 1.64 9.06
C ILE A 99 -19.32 2.56 10.06
N THR A 100 -19.80 2.56 11.29
CA THR A 100 -19.07 3.04 12.47
C THR A 100 -18.57 1.84 13.27
N CYS A 101 -17.24 1.70 13.37
CA CYS A 101 -16.62 0.75 14.29
C CYS A 101 -16.70 1.33 15.71
N ALA A 102 -17.52 0.71 16.56
CA ALA A 102 -17.75 1.21 17.89
C ALA A 102 -16.52 1.01 18.80
N ASN A 103 -16.32 1.95 19.72
CA ASN A 103 -15.23 1.90 20.69
C ASN A 103 -15.27 0.59 21.50
N GLY A 104 -14.13 -0.07 21.60
CA GLY A 104 -13.94 -1.22 22.47
C GLY A 104 -12.67 -1.99 22.17
N THR A 105 -12.39 -2.98 23.01
CA THR A 105 -11.13 -3.74 22.98
C THR A 105 -11.23 -5.07 22.24
N GLU A 106 -12.45 -5.55 21.98
CA GLU A 106 -12.66 -6.77 21.20
C GLU A 106 -12.63 -6.45 19.70
N VAL A 107 -12.05 -7.37 18.93
CA VAL A 107 -11.87 -7.19 17.50
C VAL A 107 -13.19 -7.43 16.76
N ALA A 108 -13.70 -6.38 16.12
CA ALA A 108 -14.77 -6.47 15.14
C ALA A 108 -14.23 -7.05 13.82
N ARG A 109 -15.08 -7.74 13.05
CA ARG A 109 -14.66 -8.37 11.78
C ARG A 109 -15.59 -8.04 10.64
N LEU A 110 -15.00 -7.72 9.50
CA LEU A 110 -15.69 -7.48 8.24
C LEU A 110 -15.08 -8.39 7.16
N GLY A 111 -15.91 -9.03 6.32
CA GLY A 111 -15.35 -9.79 5.22
C GLY A 111 -16.27 -10.22 4.09
N GLY A 112 -15.74 -10.23 2.87
CA GLY A 112 -16.47 -10.63 1.67
C GLY A 112 -17.50 -9.59 1.22
N LEU A 113 -17.30 -8.30 1.49
CA LEU A 113 -18.32 -7.26 1.27
C LEU A 113 -17.74 -6.13 0.42
N THR A 114 -18.58 -5.54 -0.43
CA THR A 114 -18.32 -4.24 -1.05
C THR A 114 -19.03 -3.16 -0.24
N LEU A 115 -18.27 -2.14 0.18
CA LEU A 115 -18.79 -0.88 0.71
C LEU A 115 -18.63 0.18 -0.38
N ALA A 116 -19.74 0.79 -0.79
CA ALA A 116 -19.77 1.66 -1.96
C ALA A 116 -20.46 2.98 -1.65
N HIS A 117 -19.93 4.07 -2.22
CA HIS A 117 -20.56 5.40 -2.18
C HIS A 117 -20.90 5.86 -0.76
N GLY A 118 -20.05 5.54 0.22
CA GLY A 118 -20.11 6.12 1.54
C GLY A 118 -19.66 7.58 1.51
N GLY A 119 -20.04 8.36 2.52
CA GLY A 119 -19.65 9.77 2.57
C GLY A 119 -20.80 10.74 2.36
N TRP A 120 -20.52 12.04 2.29
CA TRP A 120 -21.44 13.11 1.91
C TRP A 120 -20.69 13.99 0.91
N LEU A 121 -21.07 13.96 -0.37
CA LEU A 121 -20.31 14.63 -1.44
C LEU A 121 -20.07 16.13 -1.21
N GLU A 122 -20.93 16.81 -0.46
CA GLU A 122 -20.84 18.25 -0.19
C GLU A 122 -20.44 18.61 1.25
N GLN A 123 -20.22 17.62 2.14
CA GLN A 123 -19.87 17.88 3.53
C GLN A 123 -18.38 17.66 3.81
N LEU A 124 -17.64 18.76 3.83
CA LEU A 124 -16.17 18.78 3.90
C LEU A 124 -15.59 18.56 5.31
N SER A 125 -16.39 18.07 6.26
CA SER A 125 -15.94 17.79 7.65
C SER A 125 -16.07 16.31 8.03
N GLN A 126 -16.59 15.48 7.12
CA GLN A 126 -16.77 14.07 7.38
C GLN A 126 -15.45 13.31 7.30
N ARG A 127 -15.36 12.22 8.06
CA ARG A 127 -14.21 11.32 8.04
C ARG A 127 -14.66 9.87 7.80
N GLY A 128 -14.01 9.17 6.88
CA GLY A 128 -14.27 7.76 6.56
C GLY A 128 -15.64 7.53 5.93
N GLY A 129 -15.74 7.63 4.60
CA GLY A 129 -16.99 7.36 3.87
C GLY A 129 -17.47 5.92 4.04
N GLY A 130 -16.58 4.95 3.88
CA GLY A 130 -16.86 3.54 4.17
C GLY A 130 -16.90 3.25 5.66
N ILE A 131 -15.79 3.44 6.37
CA ILE A 131 -15.63 3.11 7.80
C ILE A 131 -15.11 4.29 8.60
N ASN A 132 -15.80 4.63 9.69
CA ASN A 132 -15.28 5.48 10.76
C ASN A 132 -14.85 4.63 11.96
N ALA A 133 -13.55 4.51 12.20
CA ALA A 133 -12.95 3.71 13.27
C ALA A 133 -12.28 4.61 14.32
N ARG A 134 -12.80 4.57 15.55
CA ARG A 134 -12.22 5.33 16.68
C ARG A 134 -12.07 4.49 17.92
N ASN A 135 -10.86 4.39 18.44
CA ASN A 135 -10.56 3.62 19.67
C ASN A 135 -11.14 2.20 19.61
N CYS A 136 -10.96 1.53 18.48
CA CYS A 136 -11.45 0.18 18.23
C CYS A 136 -10.39 -0.67 17.54
N SER A 137 -10.63 -1.98 17.48
CA SER A 137 -9.84 -2.91 16.67
C SER A 137 -10.74 -3.59 15.64
N ILE A 138 -10.33 -3.59 14.37
CA ILE A 138 -11.10 -4.18 13.27
C ILE A 138 -10.19 -4.99 12.35
N GLU A 139 -10.63 -6.20 12.02
CA GLU A 139 -10.07 -7.03 10.93
C GLU A 139 -10.98 -6.92 9.70
N ILE A 140 -10.40 -6.57 8.55
CA ILE A 140 -11.08 -6.43 7.26
C ILE A 140 -10.45 -7.43 6.30
N ARG A 141 -11.24 -8.32 5.71
CA ARG A 141 -10.73 -9.38 4.82
C ARG A 141 -11.57 -9.55 3.57
N ASN A 142 -10.94 -9.60 2.40
CA ASN A 142 -11.65 -9.85 1.15
C ASN A 142 -12.81 -8.87 0.93
N CYS A 143 -12.55 -7.58 1.18
CA CYS A 143 -13.55 -6.51 0.99
C CYS A 143 -13.15 -5.59 -0.15
N GLN A 144 -14.13 -4.86 -0.68
CA GLN A 144 -13.93 -3.77 -1.63
C GLN A 144 -14.48 -2.47 -1.05
N PHE A 145 -13.73 -1.38 -1.24
CA PHE A 145 -14.14 -0.01 -0.93
C PHE A 145 -14.08 0.80 -2.22
N GLU A 146 -15.25 1.20 -2.72
CA GLU A 146 -15.40 1.82 -4.04
C GLU A 146 -16.09 3.18 -3.95
N GLU A 147 -15.47 4.18 -4.55
CA GLU A 147 -16.03 5.53 -4.68
C GLU A 147 -16.51 6.14 -3.34
N ASP A 148 -15.88 5.76 -2.22
CA ASP A 148 -16.20 6.33 -0.91
C ASP A 148 -15.58 7.73 -0.76
N PHE A 149 -16.32 8.60 -0.09
CA PHE A 149 -15.99 10.01 0.07
C PHE A 149 -15.75 10.40 1.54
N GLY A 150 -14.59 10.99 1.80
CA GLY A 150 -14.18 11.52 3.09
C GLY A 150 -13.95 13.01 2.97
N GLY A 151 -14.95 13.80 3.38
CA GLY A 151 -14.91 15.25 3.18
C GLY A 151 -13.72 15.98 3.81
N ASP A 152 -13.15 15.46 4.90
CA ASP A 152 -11.92 15.94 5.55
C ASP A 152 -10.79 14.91 5.40
N LYS A 153 -11.07 13.64 5.77
CA LYS A 153 -10.03 12.61 5.97
C LYS A 153 -10.53 11.20 5.63
N GLY A 154 -9.71 10.43 4.92
CA GLY A 154 -9.95 9.02 4.65
C GLY A 154 -11.19 8.83 3.79
N GLY A 155 -11.02 8.75 2.46
CA GLY A 155 -12.15 8.54 1.56
C GLY A 155 -12.96 7.31 1.94
N ALA A 156 -12.29 6.17 2.04
CA ALA A 156 -12.87 4.92 2.53
C ALA A 156 -12.83 4.84 4.05
N ILE A 157 -11.65 4.92 4.67
CA ILE A 157 -11.48 4.63 6.10
C ILE A 157 -10.82 5.79 6.83
N TYR A 158 -11.44 6.21 7.92
CA TYR A 158 -10.80 7.05 8.92
C TYR A 158 -10.53 6.26 10.20
N ALA A 159 -9.29 6.33 10.70
CA ALA A 159 -8.84 5.64 11.90
C ALA A 159 -8.19 6.62 12.90
N GLU A 160 -8.68 6.61 14.15
CA GLU A 160 -8.13 7.40 15.25
C GLU A 160 -8.01 6.58 16.53
N GLY A 161 -6.79 6.41 17.06
CA GLY A 161 -6.55 5.55 18.22
C GLY A 161 -6.92 4.08 17.96
N ALA A 162 -6.93 3.64 16.70
CA ALA A 162 -7.48 2.36 16.29
C ALA A 162 -6.39 1.39 15.80
N THR A 163 -6.72 0.10 15.78
CA THR A 163 -5.91 -0.96 15.17
C THR A 163 -6.68 -1.57 14.02
N LEU A 164 -6.13 -1.45 12.81
CA LEU A 164 -6.71 -1.96 11.58
C LEU A 164 -5.80 -3.05 11.02
N GLU A 165 -6.38 -4.21 10.74
CA GLU A 165 -5.71 -5.32 10.04
C GLU A 165 -6.49 -5.61 8.76
N ILE A 166 -5.91 -5.30 7.60
CA ILE A 166 -6.58 -5.35 6.31
C ILE A 166 -5.86 -6.36 5.41
N MET A 167 -6.60 -7.36 4.92
CA MET A 167 -6.02 -8.44 4.13
C MET A 167 -6.82 -8.71 2.86
N ALA A 168 -6.13 -8.96 1.76
CA ALA A 168 -6.74 -9.38 0.49
C ALA A 168 -7.90 -8.47 0.05
N SER A 169 -7.79 -7.16 0.26
CA SER A 169 -8.88 -6.20 0.02
C SER A 169 -8.47 -5.14 -1.00
N GLU A 170 -9.47 -4.53 -1.63
CA GLU A 170 -9.26 -3.54 -2.69
C GLU A 170 -9.87 -2.19 -2.30
N PHE A 171 -9.13 -1.11 -2.55
CA PHE A 171 -9.57 0.27 -2.36
C PHE A 171 -9.41 1.01 -3.66
N HIS A 172 -10.51 1.51 -4.23
CA HIS A 172 -10.43 2.23 -5.48
C HIS A 172 -11.39 3.38 -5.67
N ALA A 173 -10.92 4.38 -6.41
CA ALA A 173 -11.63 5.62 -6.69
C ALA A 173 -12.14 6.34 -5.42
N ASN A 174 -11.56 6.05 -4.26
CA ASN A 174 -11.92 6.71 -3.01
C ASN A 174 -11.30 8.10 -2.94
N GLN A 175 -12.04 9.04 -2.36
CA GLN A 175 -11.69 10.46 -2.39
C GLN A 175 -11.68 11.06 -1.00
N GLY A 176 -10.52 11.54 -0.56
CA GLY A 176 -10.34 12.36 0.64
C GLY A 176 -10.17 13.82 0.24
N THR A 177 -11.17 14.67 0.46
CA THR A 177 -11.19 15.99 -0.21
C THR A 177 -10.87 17.21 0.64
N GLY A 178 -10.65 17.06 1.95
CA GLY A 178 -10.28 18.19 2.83
C GLY A 178 -11.36 19.28 2.98
N ALA A 179 -11.30 20.03 4.10
CA ALA A 179 -12.12 21.23 4.27
C ALA A 179 -11.76 22.33 3.25
N LEU A 180 -12.65 23.32 3.02
CA LEU A 180 -12.46 24.41 2.02
C LEU A 180 -11.09 25.12 2.07
N ASP A 181 -10.38 25.05 3.19
CA ASP A 181 -9.07 25.68 3.40
C ASP A 181 -7.94 24.68 3.77
N GLY A 182 -8.21 23.37 3.77
CA GLY A 182 -7.28 22.30 4.10
C GLY A 182 -7.12 21.29 2.96
N GLY A 183 -5.94 20.70 2.82
CA GLY A 183 -5.72 19.58 1.91
C GLY A 183 -6.45 18.32 2.37
N GLY A 184 -6.96 17.52 1.43
CA GLY A 184 -7.45 16.18 1.74
C GLY A 184 -6.35 15.28 2.28
N GLU A 185 -6.67 14.41 3.23
CA GLU A 185 -5.73 13.48 3.85
C GLU A 185 -6.19 12.05 3.63
N GLY A 186 -5.38 11.24 2.94
CA GLY A 186 -5.67 9.83 2.72
C GLY A 186 -6.85 9.64 1.78
N GLY A 187 -6.59 9.49 0.48
CA GLY A 187 -7.68 9.27 -0.47
C GLY A 187 -8.46 7.99 -0.20
N ALA A 188 -7.78 6.93 0.26
CA ALA A 188 -8.41 5.74 0.80
C ALA A 188 -8.46 5.78 2.33
N ILE A 189 -7.31 5.86 2.99
CA ILE A 189 -7.18 5.66 4.45
C ILE A 189 -6.46 6.83 5.11
N ALA A 190 -7.04 7.37 6.18
CA ALA A 190 -6.37 8.34 7.05
C ALA A 190 -6.24 7.81 8.49
N CYS A 191 -5.01 7.68 8.97
CA CYS A 191 -4.66 7.11 10.27
C CYS A 191 -4.03 8.13 11.22
N TYR A 192 -4.54 8.17 12.45
CA TYR A 192 -4.11 9.05 13.53
C TYR A 192 -3.88 8.26 14.80
N LEU A 193 -2.67 8.33 15.37
CA LEU A 193 -2.35 7.60 16.62
C LEU A 193 -2.77 6.12 16.55
N SER A 194 -2.61 5.50 15.39
CA SER A 194 -3.18 4.19 15.05
C SER A 194 -2.12 3.21 14.57
N THR A 195 -2.50 1.94 14.48
CA THR A 195 -1.71 0.89 13.82
C THR A 195 -2.47 0.36 12.62
N LEU A 196 -1.80 0.23 11.48
CA LEU A 196 -2.38 -0.22 10.22
C LEU A 196 -1.51 -1.33 9.63
N GLY A 197 -2.00 -2.57 9.65
CA GLY A 197 -1.44 -3.70 8.92
C GLY A 197 -2.17 -3.92 7.60
N ILE A 198 -1.42 -4.06 6.51
CA ILE A 198 -1.93 -4.26 5.15
C ILE A 198 -1.21 -5.45 4.53
N GLU A 199 -1.95 -6.48 4.12
CA GLU A 199 -1.38 -7.69 3.50
C GLU A 199 -2.14 -8.05 2.22
N GLY A 200 -1.44 -8.20 1.09
CA GLY A 200 -2.07 -8.65 -0.15
C GLY A 200 -3.17 -7.73 -0.67
N CYS A 201 -3.09 -6.42 -0.40
CA CYS A 201 -4.13 -5.46 -0.78
C CYS A 201 -3.77 -4.70 -2.05
N LEU A 202 -4.80 -4.17 -2.72
CA LEU A 202 -4.65 -3.30 -3.88
C LEU A 202 -5.28 -1.93 -3.60
N PHE A 203 -4.50 -0.87 -3.76
CA PHE A 203 -4.93 0.52 -3.73
C PHE A 203 -4.76 1.12 -5.11
N PHE A 204 -5.85 1.42 -5.82
CA PHE A 204 -5.75 2.02 -7.15
C PHE A 204 -6.65 3.22 -7.38
N ASP A 205 -6.14 4.22 -8.08
CA ASP A 205 -6.87 5.45 -8.42
C ASP A 205 -7.53 6.16 -7.20
N ASN A 206 -7.00 5.97 -5.99
CA ASN A 206 -7.43 6.73 -4.84
C ASN A 206 -6.83 8.14 -4.89
N CYS A 207 -7.60 9.11 -4.42
CA CYS A 207 -7.23 10.50 -4.53
C CYS A 207 -7.41 11.28 -3.23
N ALA A 208 -6.37 12.03 -2.85
CA ALA A 208 -6.48 13.09 -1.85
C ALA A 208 -6.50 14.45 -2.55
N ASP A 209 -7.68 14.98 -2.89
CA ASP A 209 -7.82 16.23 -3.68
C ASP A 209 -8.50 17.36 -2.91
N HIS A 210 -7.81 18.50 -2.79
CA HIS A 210 -8.50 19.80 -2.81
C HIS A 210 -7.61 20.83 -3.50
N ASN A 211 -8.22 21.94 -3.95
CA ASN A 211 -7.61 23.08 -4.66
C ASN A 211 -6.30 23.65 -4.05
N LEU A 212 -5.94 23.27 -2.82
CA LEU A 212 -4.78 23.76 -2.07
C LEU A 212 -3.74 22.67 -1.72
N GLY A 213 -3.93 21.43 -2.19
CA GLY A 213 -2.98 20.31 -2.08
C GLY A 213 -3.27 19.34 -0.94
N GLY A 214 -3.60 18.08 -1.27
CA GLY A 214 -3.80 16.98 -0.31
C GLY A 214 -2.52 16.22 0.05
N SER A 215 -2.60 15.22 0.92
CA SER A 215 -1.45 14.40 1.32
C SER A 215 -1.83 12.92 1.39
N GLY A 216 -1.00 12.06 0.80
CA GLY A 216 -1.22 10.62 0.80
C GLY A 216 -2.42 10.25 -0.06
N GLY A 217 -2.24 10.23 -1.38
CA GLY A 217 -3.33 9.94 -2.32
C GLY A 217 -4.02 8.59 -2.05
N ALA A 218 -3.33 7.60 -1.50
CA ALA A 218 -3.95 6.43 -0.90
C ALA A 218 -4.01 6.54 0.64
N ILE A 219 -2.85 6.64 1.29
CA ILE A 219 -2.75 6.54 2.75
C ILE A 219 -2.10 7.79 3.32
N PHE A 220 -2.74 8.35 4.34
CA PHE A 220 -2.16 9.35 5.22
C PHE A 220 -1.98 8.78 6.62
N ALA A 221 -0.78 8.94 7.19
CA ALA A 221 -0.44 8.45 8.52
C ALA A 221 0.17 9.56 9.39
N ASN A 222 -0.36 9.77 10.58
CA ASN A 222 0.14 10.74 11.56
C ASN A 222 0.31 10.08 12.92
N ARG A 223 1.56 10.10 13.44
CA ARG A 223 1.93 9.38 14.69
C ARG A 223 1.42 7.94 14.69
N SER A 224 1.46 7.28 13.54
CA SER A 224 0.89 5.95 13.32
C SER A 224 1.97 5.01 12.80
N ALA A 225 1.81 3.72 13.05
CA ALA A 225 2.64 2.67 12.46
C ALA A 225 1.88 2.03 11.30
N VAL A 226 2.51 1.98 10.13
CA VAL A 226 1.96 1.39 8.91
C VAL A 226 2.89 0.26 8.47
N ASP A 227 2.34 -0.94 8.39
CA ASP A 227 3.03 -2.16 7.97
C ASP A 227 2.35 -2.71 6.72
N ILE A 228 3.11 -2.85 5.63
CA ILE A 228 2.58 -3.18 4.31
C ILE A 228 3.37 -4.35 3.74
N VAL A 229 2.67 -5.43 3.40
CA VAL A 229 3.27 -6.65 2.89
C VAL A 229 2.56 -7.08 1.61
N ASP A 230 3.33 -7.45 0.59
CA ASP A 230 2.85 -8.06 -0.67
C ASP A 230 1.66 -7.33 -1.30
N SER A 231 1.70 -5.99 -1.28
CA SER A 231 0.58 -5.14 -1.70
C SER A 231 0.93 -4.27 -2.91
N GLU A 232 -0.09 -3.63 -3.50
CA GLU A 232 0.05 -2.83 -4.70
C GLU A 232 -0.59 -1.44 -4.52
N PHE A 233 0.16 -0.39 -4.87
CA PHE A 233 -0.30 0.99 -4.94
C PHE A 233 -0.13 1.50 -6.36
N VAL A 234 -1.24 1.63 -7.09
CA VAL A 234 -1.23 1.92 -8.54
C VAL A 234 -2.02 3.18 -8.86
N GLY A 235 -1.38 4.17 -9.49
CA GLY A 235 -2.11 5.34 -10.00
C GLY A 235 -2.72 6.28 -8.94
N ASN A 236 -2.44 6.06 -7.65
CA ASN A 236 -2.97 6.91 -6.58
C ASN A 236 -2.36 8.30 -6.65
N TRP A 237 -3.14 9.33 -6.33
CA TRP A 237 -2.74 10.69 -6.66
C TRP A 237 -3.22 11.78 -5.70
N THR A 238 -2.52 12.91 -5.74
CA THR A 238 -2.83 14.15 -5.03
C THR A 238 -2.13 15.31 -5.74
N TYR A 239 -2.72 16.51 -5.70
CA TYR A 239 -2.00 17.73 -6.11
C TYR A 239 -0.99 18.22 -5.06
N GLY A 240 -1.12 17.77 -3.81
CA GLY A 240 -0.17 18.06 -2.73
C GLY A 240 0.93 17.00 -2.68
N VAL A 241 1.26 16.41 -1.52
CA VAL A 241 2.46 15.57 -1.39
C VAL A 241 2.13 14.08 -1.30
N ALA A 242 2.92 13.25 -1.98
CA ALA A 242 2.89 11.79 -1.96
C ALA A 242 1.58 11.17 -2.46
N GLY A 243 1.59 10.73 -3.72
CA GLY A 243 0.45 10.08 -4.38
C GLY A 243 0.05 8.76 -3.74
N ALA A 244 0.98 8.00 -3.16
CA ALA A 244 0.64 6.78 -2.43
C ALA A 244 0.51 7.05 -0.93
N ILE A 245 1.63 7.28 -0.24
CA ILE A 245 1.68 7.26 1.22
C ILE A 245 2.35 8.52 1.77
N TYR A 246 1.67 9.21 2.67
CA TYR A 246 2.26 10.33 3.41
C TYR A 246 2.35 10.03 4.91
N ALA A 247 3.56 10.08 5.48
CA ALA A 247 3.85 9.72 6.87
C ALA A 247 4.42 10.91 7.67
N LEU A 248 3.65 11.44 8.62
CA LEU A 248 3.95 12.67 9.35
C LEU A 248 4.11 12.45 10.87
N ASN A 249 4.88 13.34 11.51
CA ASN A 249 5.02 13.45 12.97
C ASN A 249 5.46 12.13 13.63
N SER A 250 6.64 11.61 13.25
CA SER A 250 7.15 10.31 13.75
C SER A 250 6.24 9.11 13.42
N ALA A 251 5.43 9.19 12.35
CA ALA A 251 4.85 7.99 11.77
C ALA A 251 5.95 7.07 11.22
N SER A 252 5.68 5.77 11.15
CA SER A 252 6.61 4.79 10.57
C SER A 252 5.90 4.02 9.46
N VAL A 253 6.62 3.76 8.38
CA VAL A 253 6.18 2.94 7.25
C VAL A 253 7.19 1.83 7.05
N HIS A 254 6.75 0.59 7.16
CA HIS A 254 7.47 -0.59 6.69
C HIS A 254 6.74 -1.12 5.45
N ALA A 255 7.47 -1.35 4.37
CA ALA A 255 6.95 -1.94 3.14
C ALA A 255 7.83 -3.13 2.73
N ASP A 256 7.23 -4.31 2.61
CA ASP A 256 7.87 -5.56 2.18
C ASP A 256 7.18 -6.09 0.92
N GLY A 257 7.95 -6.45 -0.11
CA GLY A 257 7.44 -7.06 -1.34
C GLY A 257 6.41 -6.21 -2.11
N THR A 258 6.35 -4.91 -1.83
CA THR A 258 5.25 -4.04 -2.26
C THR A 258 5.58 -3.32 -3.58
N LEU A 259 4.58 -3.24 -4.47
CA LEU A 259 4.63 -2.50 -5.72
C LEU A 259 4.07 -1.08 -5.54
N PHE A 260 4.83 -0.09 -6.00
CA PHE A 260 4.36 1.27 -6.18
C PHE A 260 4.52 1.68 -7.64
N MET A 261 3.41 1.85 -8.35
CA MET A 261 3.43 2.12 -9.79
C MET A 261 2.57 3.33 -10.13
N GLU A 262 3.14 4.28 -10.88
CA GLU A 262 2.41 5.41 -11.45
C GLU A 262 1.67 6.30 -10.44
N ASN A 263 2.09 6.29 -9.17
CA ASN A 263 1.55 7.18 -8.16
C ASN A 263 2.00 8.64 -8.42
N ARG A 264 1.09 9.59 -8.20
CA ARG A 264 1.24 10.99 -8.59
C ARG A 264 0.94 11.93 -7.44
N GLY A 265 1.95 12.29 -6.68
CA GLY A 265 1.96 13.49 -5.85
C GLY A 265 2.58 14.69 -6.58
N GLY A 266 2.29 15.89 -6.11
CA GLY A 266 2.95 17.15 -6.47
C GLY A 266 3.99 17.64 -5.44
N TYR A 267 4.62 18.76 -5.77
CA TYR A 267 5.62 19.52 -5.00
C TYR A 267 6.92 18.79 -4.63
N PHE A 268 6.84 17.66 -3.93
CA PHE A 268 7.98 17.06 -3.22
C PHE A 268 8.15 15.58 -3.51
N ALA A 269 7.12 14.76 -3.26
CA ALA A 269 7.13 13.31 -3.47
C ALA A 269 6.00 12.89 -4.40
N SER A 270 6.30 12.09 -5.41
CA SER A 270 5.28 11.44 -6.22
C SER A 270 4.68 10.23 -5.54
N CYS A 271 5.46 9.44 -4.79
CA CYS A 271 5.01 8.19 -4.23
C CYS A 271 4.90 8.22 -2.70
N ILE A 272 6.03 8.29 -2.00
CA ILE A 272 6.08 8.26 -0.53
C ILE A 272 6.69 9.56 -0.02
N GLY A 273 6.05 10.19 0.97
CA GLY A 273 6.53 11.45 1.53
C GLY A 273 6.36 11.57 3.03
N GLY A 274 7.12 12.47 3.66
CA GLY A 274 6.85 12.93 5.03
C GLY A 274 8.09 13.12 5.88
N GLY A 275 7.98 12.96 7.20
CA GLY A 275 9.04 13.23 8.18
C GLY A 275 9.11 12.15 9.28
N GLY A 276 8.83 10.92 8.88
CA GLY A 276 8.77 9.73 9.74
C GLY A 276 9.98 8.81 9.59
N SER A 277 9.81 7.53 9.89
CA SER A 277 10.73 6.46 9.49
C SER A 277 10.20 5.72 8.27
N LEU A 278 11.09 5.33 7.36
CA LEU A 278 10.76 4.51 6.20
C LEU A 278 11.73 3.34 6.08
N ASP A 279 11.17 2.13 6.03
CA ASP A 279 11.88 0.89 5.77
C ASP A 279 11.24 0.18 4.57
N MET A 280 12.05 -0.11 3.55
CA MET A 280 11.60 -0.77 2.33
C MET A 280 12.45 -2.00 2.05
N VAL A 281 11.79 -3.13 1.82
CA VAL A 281 12.43 -4.42 1.54
C VAL A 281 11.75 -5.04 0.33
N GLY A 282 12.51 -5.44 -0.70
CA GLY A 282 11.90 -6.14 -1.83
C GLY A 282 10.93 -5.30 -2.68
N CYS A 283 10.92 -3.97 -2.53
CA CYS A 283 9.92 -3.12 -3.17
C CYS A 283 10.29 -2.77 -4.61
N LEU A 284 9.27 -2.70 -5.48
CA LEU A 284 9.40 -2.18 -6.83
C LEU A 284 8.69 -0.82 -6.92
N VAL A 285 9.44 0.24 -7.26
CA VAL A 285 8.93 1.60 -7.45
C VAL A 285 9.10 2.00 -8.90
N VAL A 286 8.00 2.30 -9.58
CA VAL A 286 7.96 2.70 -10.99
C VAL A 286 7.29 4.05 -11.13
N THR A 287 8.08 5.04 -11.56
CA THR A 287 7.67 6.44 -11.71
C THR A 287 6.52 6.62 -12.70
N ALA A 288 5.60 7.54 -12.37
CA ALA A 288 4.59 8.00 -13.31
C ALA A 288 5.20 8.86 -14.42
N ALA A 289 4.98 8.48 -15.69
CA ALA A 289 5.48 9.23 -16.85
C ALA A 289 4.93 10.67 -16.99
N SER A 290 3.82 10.98 -16.30
CA SER A 290 3.09 12.25 -16.43
C SER A 290 3.23 13.18 -15.21
N ASN A 291 4.20 12.97 -14.33
CA ASN A 291 4.35 13.83 -13.16
C ASN A 291 5.02 15.15 -13.56
N ILE A 292 4.35 16.27 -13.32
CA ILE A 292 4.74 17.59 -13.81
C ILE A 292 5.25 18.54 -12.71
N SER A 293 5.26 18.12 -11.44
CA SER A 293 5.59 19.03 -10.32
C SER A 293 6.34 18.43 -9.13
N SER A 294 6.49 17.11 -9.03
CA SER A 294 7.31 16.49 -7.97
C SER A 294 8.79 16.46 -8.32
N ILE A 295 9.64 16.59 -7.30
CA ILE A 295 11.10 16.56 -7.43
C ILE A 295 11.72 15.20 -7.05
N SER A 296 10.93 14.29 -6.45
CA SER A 296 11.39 12.92 -6.13
C SER A 296 10.28 11.88 -6.07
N GLU A 297 10.63 10.59 -6.13
CA GLU A 297 9.71 9.48 -5.83
C GLU A 297 9.43 9.37 -4.35
N ILE A 298 10.52 9.39 -3.58
CA ILE A 298 10.50 9.36 -2.13
C ILE A 298 11.06 10.67 -1.63
N HIS A 299 10.27 11.41 -0.84
CA HIS A 299 10.73 12.60 -0.14
C HIS A 299 10.62 12.39 1.36
N MET A 300 11.75 12.30 2.03
CA MET A 300 11.81 12.21 3.48
C MET A 300 12.45 13.48 4.05
N GLY A 301 11.66 14.29 4.74
CA GLY A 301 12.15 15.36 5.61
C GLY A 301 13.04 14.82 6.74
N PRO A 302 13.48 15.66 7.70
CA PRO A 302 14.29 15.21 8.84
C PRO A 302 13.63 14.02 9.54
N SER A 303 14.13 12.84 9.21
CA SER A 303 13.57 11.54 9.57
C SER A 303 14.24 10.99 10.82
N GLU A 304 13.72 9.90 11.36
CA GLU A 304 14.45 9.13 12.38
C GLU A 304 15.29 8.02 11.72
N THR A 305 14.77 7.36 10.66
CA THR A 305 15.50 6.35 9.87
C THR A 305 15.01 6.28 8.41
N LEU A 306 15.91 5.96 7.47
CA LEU A 306 15.59 5.62 6.08
C LEU A 306 16.45 4.41 5.65
N LEU A 307 15.81 3.25 5.53
CA LEU A 307 16.43 2.00 5.10
C LEU A 307 15.75 1.52 3.81
N VAL A 308 16.57 1.19 2.82
CA VAL A 308 16.11 0.61 1.56
C VAL A 308 16.98 -0.61 1.28
N SER A 309 16.35 -1.77 1.18
CA SER A 309 17.04 -3.01 0.90
C SER A 309 16.35 -3.81 -0.21
N GLN A 310 17.14 -4.47 -1.05
CA GLN A 310 16.64 -5.38 -2.07
C GLN A 310 15.52 -4.75 -2.94
N SER A 311 15.61 -3.46 -3.24
CA SER A 311 14.51 -2.73 -3.89
C SER A 311 14.93 -2.21 -5.26
N THR A 312 13.96 -2.06 -6.18
CA THR A 312 14.20 -1.53 -7.53
C THR A 312 13.43 -0.24 -7.75
N PHE A 313 14.15 0.81 -8.12
CA PHE A 313 13.60 2.11 -8.49
C PHE A 313 13.78 2.31 -9.99
N VAL A 314 12.67 2.49 -10.71
CA VAL A 314 12.67 2.73 -12.15
C VAL A 314 12.15 4.14 -12.41
N ALA A 315 13.08 5.08 -12.56
CA ALA A 315 12.76 6.49 -12.71
C ALA A 315 12.98 6.96 -14.16
N LEU A 316 11.88 7.09 -14.90
CA LEU A 316 11.88 7.22 -16.37
C LEU A 316 11.48 8.62 -16.89
N GLY A 317 11.35 9.64 -16.04
CA GLY A 317 10.77 10.93 -16.44
C GLY A 317 11.43 12.16 -15.83
N THR A 318 11.38 13.28 -16.56
CA THR A 318 11.69 14.63 -16.06
C THR A 318 10.42 15.32 -15.54
N PRO A 319 10.49 16.20 -14.52
CA PRO A 319 11.68 16.80 -13.94
C PRO A 319 11.90 16.32 -12.50
N TYR A 320 12.19 15.03 -12.31
CA TYR A 320 12.61 14.57 -11.00
C TYR A 320 14.10 14.84 -10.80
N ASP A 321 14.47 15.46 -9.68
CA ASP A 321 15.88 15.66 -9.31
C ASP A 321 16.51 14.34 -8.83
N SER A 322 15.73 13.49 -8.16
CA SER A 322 16.24 12.24 -7.57
C SER A 322 15.15 11.20 -7.33
N ALA A 323 15.49 9.90 -7.38
CA ALA A 323 14.57 8.84 -6.94
C ALA A 323 14.27 8.99 -5.44
N ILE A 324 15.30 9.17 -4.62
CA ILE A 324 15.17 9.41 -3.18
C ILE A 324 15.73 10.79 -2.85
N LEU A 325 14.93 11.65 -2.24
CA LEU A 325 15.36 12.91 -1.65
C LEU A 325 15.19 12.83 -0.13
N SER A 326 16.27 13.00 0.63
CA SER A 326 16.16 13.04 2.09
C SER A 326 16.99 14.11 2.78
N GLY A 327 16.39 14.79 3.75
CA GLY A 327 17.10 15.72 4.63
C GLY A 327 17.32 15.10 6.01
N GLY A 328 18.52 15.22 6.58
CA GLY A 328 18.78 15.04 8.01
C GLY A 328 19.26 13.66 8.47
N VAL A 329 18.88 12.56 7.81
CA VAL A 329 19.38 11.20 8.10
C VAL A 329 20.20 10.70 6.93
N ASP A 330 21.32 10.04 7.22
CA ASP A 330 22.11 9.32 6.23
C ASP A 330 21.38 8.01 5.89
N PRO A 331 20.82 7.86 4.68
CA PRO A 331 20.09 6.65 4.34
C PRO A 331 21.04 5.46 4.15
N GLN A 332 20.53 4.28 4.49
CA GLN A 332 21.20 3.01 4.23
C GLN A 332 20.51 2.33 3.05
N ILE A 333 21.27 2.12 1.98
CA ILE A 333 20.76 1.55 0.74
C ILE A 333 21.60 0.31 0.43
N ILE A 334 20.97 -0.86 0.45
CA ILE A 334 21.64 -2.16 0.39
C ILE A 334 20.99 -3.00 -0.71
N ASN A 335 21.78 -3.74 -1.49
CA ASN A 335 21.26 -4.70 -2.47
C ASN A 335 20.21 -4.11 -3.43
N SER A 336 20.29 -2.81 -3.74
CA SER A 336 19.20 -2.10 -4.44
C SER A 336 19.62 -1.64 -5.84
N LEU A 337 18.64 -1.59 -6.74
CA LEU A 337 18.80 -1.26 -8.15
C LEU A 337 18.09 0.06 -8.46
N PHE A 338 18.81 1.01 -9.05
CA PHE A 338 18.27 2.29 -9.50
C PHE A 338 18.48 2.42 -11.01
N ILE A 339 17.42 2.70 -11.73
CA ILE A 339 17.45 3.07 -13.15
C ILE A 339 17.16 4.56 -13.22
N VAL A 340 18.17 5.32 -13.62
CA VAL A 340 18.08 6.78 -13.72
C VAL A 340 18.28 7.22 -15.16
N THR A 341 17.56 8.28 -15.55
CA THR A 341 17.68 8.92 -16.87
C THR A 341 18.51 10.20 -16.76
N GLU A 342 18.92 10.78 -17.90
CA GLU A 342 19.81 11.95 -17.94
C GLU A 342 19.28 13.10 -17.08
N GLY A 343 20.08 13.55 -16.11
CA GLY A 343 19.73 14.62 -15.16
C GLY A 343 19.06 14.15 -13.86
N MET A 344 18.66 12.88 -13.76
CA MET A 344 18.13 12.29 -12.53
C MET A 344 19.22 11.63 -11.69
N LYS A 345 19.08 11.73 -10.37
CA LYS A 345 20.00 11.09 -9.40
C LYS A 345 19.32 9.92 -8.70
N ALA A 346 20.09 8.94 -8.22
CA ALA A 346 19.53 7.94 -7.30
C ALA A 346 19.13 8.60 -5.98
N TYR A 347 20.00 9.48 -5.49
CA TYR A 347 19.82 10.20 -4.26
C TYR A 347 20.08 11.70 -4.43
N GLY A 348 19.28 12.53 -3.79
CA GLY A 348 19.46 13.98 -3.71
C GLY A 348 19.43 14.49 -2.27
N TRP A 349 20.12 15.63 -2.08
CA TRP A 349 20.24 16.48 -0.88
C TRP A 349 21.63 16.46 -0.23
N ALA A 350 22.30 17.62 -0.20
CA ALA A 350 23.72 17.72 0.11
C ALA A 350 24.10 17.56 1.60
N SER A 351 23.15 17.68 2.53
CA SER A 351 23.46 17.61 3.98
C SER A 351 23.38 16.20 4.58
N ALA A 352 22.91 15.21 3.83
CA ALA A 352 22.88 13.81 4.22
C ALA A 352 23.69 13.01 3.19
N VAL A 353 24.47 12.05 3.66
CA VAL A 353 25.36 11.24 2.82
C VAL A 353 24.82 9.82 2.78
N PRO A 354 24.30 9.34 1.64
CA PRO A 354 23.81 7.98 1.55
C PRO A 354 24.97 6.99 1.63
N SER A 355 24.72 5.85 2.25
CA SER A 355 25.62 4.69 2.16
C SER A 355 25.03 3.67 1.20
N PHE A 356 25.83 3.23 0.24
CA PHE A 356 25.49 2.17 -0.70
C PHE A 356 26.37 0.94 -0.46
N GLU A 357 25.73 -0.22 -0.37
CA GLU A 357 26.39 -1.53 -0.34
C GLU A 357 25.69 -2.45 -1.34
N CYS A 358 26.47 -3.13 -2.19
CA CYS A 358 25.95 -4.06 -3.19
C CYS A 358 24.83 -3.47 -4.07
N CYS A 359 24.94 -2.19 -4.42
CA CYS A 359 23.94 -1.51 -5.23
C CYS A 359 24.35 -1.39 -6.69
N ASN A 360 23.36 -1.34 -7.59
CA ASN A 360 23.57 -0.97 -8.98
C ASN A 360 22.80 0.32 -9.26
N ILE A 361 23.51 1.39 -9.57
CA ILE A 361 22.92 2.63 -10.06
C ILE A 361 23.29 2.74 -11.53
N TYR A 362 22.29 2.61 -12.40
CA TYR A 362 22.50 2.53 -13.84
C TYR A 362 21.93 3.74 -14.56
N SER A 363 22.80 4.41 -15.34
CA SER A 363 22.48 5.42 -16.34
C SER A 363 23.03 4.95 -17.68
N SER A 364 22.26 5.12 -18.75
CA SER A 364 22.76 4.84 -20.12
C SER A 364 23.91 5.77 -20.55
N ALA A 365 24.09 6.90 -19.87
CA ALA A 365 25.19 7.84 -20.12
C ALA A 365 26.49 7.50 -19.34
N GLY A 366 26.44 6.54 -18.40
CA GLY A 366 27.61 6.17 -17.60
C GLY A 366 27.99 7.21 -16.53
N ASP A 367 27.01 7.98 -16.06
CA ASP A 367 27.16 9.11 -15.15
C ASP A 367 26.22 9.00 -13.93
N ALA A 368 25.84 7.78 -13.53
CA ALA A 368 24.82 7.60 -12.50
C ALA A 368 25.31 7.86 -11.06
N TRP A 369 26.62 7.69 -10.81
CA TRP A 369 27.26 7.91 -9.51
C TRP A 369 27.81 9.33 -9.41
N VAL A 370 27.11 10.21 -8.67
CA VAL A 370 27.37 11.66 -8.66
C VAL A 370 27.38 12.26 -7.26
N ASP A 371 27.74 13.54 -7.18
CA ASP A 371 27.70 14.37 -5.96
C ASP A 371 28.37 13.71 -4.75
N SER A 372 27.62 13.56 -3.65
CA SER A 372 28.10 13.08 -2.35
C SER A 372 28.37 11.58 -2.29
N TYR A 373 28.04 10.83 -3.35
CA TYR A 373 28.23 9.37 -3.44
C TYR A 373 29.01 8.93 -4.66
N ALA A 374 29.61 9.86 -5.41
CA ALA A 374 30.41 9.55 -6.60
C ALA A 374 31.61 8.64 -6.29
N ASP A 375 32.19 8.74 -5.09
CA ASP A 375 33.34 7.96 -4.64
C ASP A 375 33.00 6.53 -4.20
N GLN A 376 31.71 6.16 -4.18
CA GLN A 376 31.24 4.83 -3.79
C GLN A 376 31.16 3.83 -4.95
N LEU A 377 31.31 4.29 -6.21
CA LEU A 377 31.37 3.41 -7.38
C LEU A 377 32.58 2.46 -7.28
N GLY A 378 32.34 1.16 -7.40
CA GLY A 378 33.38 0.12 -7.28
C GLY A 378 33.80 -0.20 -5.85
N VAL A 379 33.17 0.42 -4.84
CA VAL A 379 33.38 0.15 -3.42
C VAL A 379 32.23 -0.71 -2.89
N ASN A 380 32.48 -1.61 -1.93
CA ASN A 380 31.45 -2.44 -1.30
C ASN A 380 30.53 -3.20 -2.28
N GLY A 381 31.05 -3.60 -3.44
CA GLY A 381 30.29 -4.31 -4.46
C GLY A 381 29.32 -3.44 -5.28
N ASN A 382 29.40 -2.12 -5.15
CA ASN A 382 28.62 -1.18 -5.94
C ASN A 382 29.07 -1.14 -7.40
N ILE A 383 28.11 -1.12 -8.32
CA ILE A 383 28.35 -1.18 -9.77
C ILE A 383 27.50 -0.15 -10.53
N GLU A 384 27.93 0.13 -11.76
CA GLU A 384 27.12 0.79 -12.78
C GLU A 384 27.14 -0.12 -14.02
N ALA A 385 26.10 -0.93 -14.15
CA ALA A 385 25.99 -1.88 -15.26
C ALA A 385 24.53 -2.02 -15.69
N ASP A 386 24.31 -2.25 -16.99
CA ASP A 386 22.97 -2.52 -17.50
C ASP A 386 22.39 -3.73 -16.74
N PRO A 387 21.25 -3.59 -16.04
CA PRO A 387 20.67 -4.66 -15.26
C PRO A 387 20.15 -5.82 -16.11
N GLN A 388 20.08 -5.72 -17.44
CA GLN A 388 19.58 -6.78 -18.32
C GLN A 388 18.20 -7.29 -17.88
N PHE A 389 17.20 -6.41 -17.90
CA PHE A 389 15.82 -6.83 -17.63
C PHE A 389 15.29 -7.75 -18.74
N CYS A 390 14.35 -8.63 -18.39
CA CYS A 390 13.61 -9.46 -19.34
C CYS A 390 12.74 -8.62 -20.29
N GLY A 391 12.21 -7.51 -19.78
CA GLY A 391 11.50 -6.51 -20.57
C GLY A 391 12.35 -5.29 -20.84
N ILE A 392 11.93 -4.49 -21.81
CA ILE A 392 12.44 -3.12 -21.97
C ILE A 392 11.94 -2.24 -20.81
N PRO A 393 12.74 -1.31 -20.25
CA PRO A 393 12.28 -0.37 -19.24
C PRO A 393 10.99 0.34 -19.67
N GLY A 394 10.01 0.42 -18.76
CA GLY A 394 8.67 0.94 -19.06
C GLY A 394 7.67 -0.09 -19.59
N SER A 395 8.09 -1.33 -19.88
CA SER A 395 7.15 -2.41 -20.28
C SER A 395 6.37 -3.02 -19.11
N GLY A 396 6.75 -2.70 -17.87
CA GLY A 396 6.23 -3.34 -16.66
C GLY A 396 6.91 -4.68 -16.30
N ASN A 397 7.78 -5.23 -17.15
CA ASN A 397 8.54 -6.44 -16.87
C ASN A 397 9.99 -6.11 -16.45
N TYR A 398 10.23 -6.10 -15.14
CA TYR A 398 11.53 -5.78 -14.53
C TYR A 398 12.23 -7.00 -13.90
N TYR A 399 11.83 -8.22 -14.27
CA TYR A 399 12.60 -9.41 -13.90
C TYR A 399 13.97 -9.39 -14.58
N LEU A 400 14.96 -10.07 -13.99
CA LEU A 400 16.33 -10.10 -14.52
C LEU A 400 16.54 -11.24 -15.52
N GLN A 401 17.41 -11.02 -16.49
CA GLN A 401 18.00 -12.08 -17.32
C GLN A 401 19.03 -12.90 -16.53
N SER A 402 19.30 -14.12 -16.98
CA SER A 402 20.23 -15.05 -16.31
C SER A 402 21.68 -14.57 -16.23
N ASP A 403 22.13 -13.73 -17.16
CA ASP A 403 23.45 -13.11 -17.21
C ASP A 403 23.47 -11.68 -16.66
N SER A 404 22.36 -11.22 -16.06
CA SER A 404 22.30 -9.91 -15.43
C SER A 404 23.40 -9.73 -14.39
N PRO A 405 24.12 -8.60 -14.36
CA PRO A 405 25.07 -8.28 -13.30
C PRO A 405 24.38 -8.11 -11.93
N CYS A 406 23.06 -7.93 -11.90
CA CYS A 406 22.28 -7.85 -10.67
C CYS A 406 21.89 -9.24 -10.12
N ALA A 407 22.09 -10.31 -10.88
CA ALA A 407 21.81 -11.66 -10.41
C ALA A 407 22.88 -12.14 -9.41
N PRO A 408 22.50 -12.93 -8.37
CA PRO A 408 23.45 -13.41 -7.34
C PRO A 408 24.70 -14.12 -7.88
N ALA A 409 24.58 -14.80 -9.01
CA ALA A 409 25.69 -15.54 -9.62
C ALA A 409 26.72 -14.64 -10.33
N ASN A 410 26.39 -13.37 -10.60
CA ASN A 410 27.11 -12.53 -11.56
C ASN A 410 27.68 -11.24 -10.96
N ASN A 411 27.58 -11.06 -9.64
CA ASN A 411 28.21 -9.95 -8.92
C ASN A 411 29.14 -10.45 -7.79
N SER A 412 29.97 -9.54 -7.28
CA SER A 412 30.92 -9.82 -6.21
C SER A 412 30.28 -9.98 -4.83
N CYS A 413 29.03 -9.54 -4.66
CA CYS A 413 28.29 -9.66 -3.40
C CYS A 413 27.72 -11.06 -3.19
N GLY A 414 27.44 -11.80 -4.27
CA GLY A 414 26.80 -13.12 -4.19
C GLY A 414 25.31 -13.06 -3.85
N GLU A 415 24.71 -11.88 -3.95
CA GLU A 415 23.34 -11.57 -3.52
C GLU A 415 22.54 -10.93 -4.66
N LEU A 416 21.21 -10.95 -4.56
CA LEU A 416 20.33 -10.28 -5.53
C LEU A 416 20.41 -8.77 -5.35
N ILE A 417 20.64 -8.04 -6.44
CA ILE A 417 20.57 -6.58 -6.47
C ILE A 417 19.24 -6.17 -7.14
N GLY A 418 18.32 -5.59 -6.36
CA GLY A 418 16.98 -5.21 -6.80
C GLY A 418 15.87 -6.13 -6.29
N ALA A 419 14.63 -5.79 -6.64
CA ALA A 419 13.41 -6.42 -6.11
C ALA A 419 13.06 -7.76 -6.76
N LEU A 420 13.21 -7.86 -8.09
CA LEU A 420 12.73 -9.02 -8.84
C LEU A 420 13.88 -9.97 -9.21
N PRO A 421 13.68 -11.29 -9.08
CA PRO A 421 14.71 -12.28 -9.36
C PRO A 421 14.92 -12.49 -10.87
N VAL A 422 15.88 -13.36 -11.21
CA VAL A 422 16.06 -13.88 -12.56
C VAL A 422 14.81 -14.67 -12.98
N ASN A 423 14.25 -14.35 -14.14
CA ASN A 423 13.08 -15.06 -14.68
C ASN A 423 13.07 -15.22 -16.21
N CYS A 424 14.20 -14.97 -16.87
CA CYS A 424 14.38 -15.28 -18.29
C CYS A 424 15.84 -15.62 -18.60
N ASP A 425 16.03 -16.38 -19.67
CA ASP A 425 17.36 -16.61 -20.25
C ASP A 425 17.89 -15.31 -20.88
N THR A 426 19.19 -15.27 -21.13
CA THR A 426 19.85 -14.18 -21.85
C THR A 426 19.17 -13.90 -23.19
N VAL A 427 18.67 -12.67 -23.33
CA VAL A 427 18.10 -12.15 -24.57
C VAL A 427 19.15 -11.28 -25.23
N THR A 428 19.89 -11.84 -26.17
CA THR A 428 20.88 -11.05 -26.94
C THR A 428 20.16 -10.02 -27.80
N THR A 429 20.42 -8.72 -27.57
CA THR A 429 20.04 -7.68 -28.52
C THR A 429 20.86 -7.85 -29.80
N GLN A 430 20.18 -7.93 -30.95
CA GLN A 430 20.84 -7.97 -32.25
C GLN A 430 20.70 -6.60 -32.91
N GLU A 431 21.82 -5.92 -33.19
CA GLU A 431 21.78 -4.74 -34.04
C GLU A 431 21.18 -5.12 -35.39
N THR A 432 20.11 -4.43 -35.76
CA THR A 432 19.42 -4.66 -37.03
C THR A 432 19.03 -3.32 -37.64
N SER A 433 18.95 -3.25 -38.97
CA SER A 433 18.64 -2.01 -39.64
C SER A 433 17.15 -1.66 -39.50
N MET A 434 16.83 -0.37 -39.53
CA MET A 434 15.44 0.12 -39.62
C MET A 434 14.69 -0.51 -40.81
N SER A 435 15.40 -0.87 -41.89
CA SER A 435 14.83 -1.59 -43.04
C SER A 435 14.50 -3.05 -42.74
N ALA A 436 15.28 -3.74 -41.89
CA ALA A 436 15.01 -5.10 -41.47
C ALA A 436 13.82 -5.16 -40.50
N ILE A 437 13.70 -4.19 -39.58
CA ILE A 437 12.53 -4.07 -38.68
C ILE A 437 11.24 -3.84 -39.49
N LYS A 438 11.28 -2.95 -40.48
CA LYS A 438 10.15 -2.69 -41.39
C LYS A 438 9.78 -3.87 -42.29
N SER A 439 10.60 -4.91 -42.38
CA SER A 439 10.29 -6.12 -43.16
C SER A 439 9.63 -7.22 -42.33
N LEU A 440 9.51 -7.02 -41.02
CA LEU A 440 8.84 -7.93 -40.09
C LEU A 440 7.34 -7.61 -39.90
N TYR A 441 6.88 -6.49 -40.46
CA TYR A 441 5.50 -6.01 -40.52
C TYR A 441 5.18 -5.60 -41.95
#